data_AF-M1TUZ6-F1
#
_entry.id   AF-M1TUZ6-F1
#
_cell.length_a   1.000
_cell.length_b   1.000
_cell.length_c   1.000
_cell.angle_alpha   90.00
_cell.angle_beta   90.00
_cell.angle_gamma   90.00
#
_symmetry.space_group_name_H-M   'P 1'
#
loop_
_entity.id
_entity.type
_entity.pdbx_description
1 polymer ?
#
loop_
_entity_poly.entity_id
_entity_poly.type
_entity_poly.pdbx_seq_one_letter_code
_entity_poly.pdbx_strand_id
1 'polypeptide(L)'
;MMHAALFPITPDHLDEVHPQARKSVFWEFAPETVAKTDAAFEKEAWLSTTLLAEGSCGFNIGYRNGTAAIATIIFCDRSSAPGAQALPSAPISEDAAIISSLFIEEVFRGVGMEAALLDAALMELIKRDYPAVEAFGLRADAPLPETGRLRKIVKKRYKIGLIDFEALRSAGFEVVADHPVLPRLRMELPPASGMLAAKEAQIMLAEMGAF
;
A
#
# COMPACT_ATOMS: atom_id res chain seq x y z
N MET A 1 -7.04 -23.54 16.98
CA MET A 1 -7.09 -23.39 15.51
C MET A 1 -6.41 -22.06 15.21
N MET A 2 -5.33 -22.04 14.41
CA MET A 2 -4.62 -20.79 14.09
C MET A 2 -5.40 -20.05 13.00
N HIS A 3 -5.97 -18.89 13.34
CA HIS A 3 -6.68 -18.05 12.39
C HIS A 3 -5.78 -16.89 11.97
N ALA A 4 -5.73 -16.62 10.67
CA ALA A 4 -5.13 -15.40 10.17
C ALA A 4 -6.01 -14.20 10.57
N ALA A 5 -5.38 -13.09 10.89
CA ALA A 5 -6.02 -11.83 11.26
C ALA A 5 -5.38 -10.69 10.48
N LEU A 6 -6.18 -9.66 10.21
CA LEU A 6 -5.72 -8.36 9.71
C LEU A 6 -5.40 -7.46 10.91
N PHE A 7 -4.22 -6.83 10.92
CA PHE A 7 -3.79 -5.97 12.01
C PHE A 7 -2.83 -4.86 11.54
N PRO A 8 -2.82 -3.68 12.18
CA PRO A 8 -1.94 -2.57 11.78
C PRO A 8 -0.46 -2.90 12.03
N ILE A 9 0.43 -2.23 11.30
CA ILE A 9 1.84 -2.15 11.67
C ILE A 9 1.95 -1.26 12.92
N THR A 10 2.69 -1.74 13.94
CA THR A 10 2.92 -1.03 15.20
C THR A 10 4.41 -0.99 15.54
N PRO A 11 4.89 0.01 16.31
CA PRO A 11 6.31 0.14 16.67
C PRO A 11 6.88 -1.11 17.37
N ASP A 12 6.09 -1.73 18.24
CA ASP A 12 6.54 -2.88 19.04
C ASP A 12 6.61 -4.21 18.26
N HIS A 13 6.08 -4.24 17.03
CA HIS A 13 5.91 -5.46 16.23
C HIS A 13 6.37 -5.28 14.78
N LEU A 14 7.42 -4.49 14.56
CA LEU A 14 8.03 -4.34 13.23
C LEU A 14 8.60 -5.66 12.70
N ASP A 15 8.92 -6.60 13.58
CA ASP A 15 9.37 -7.93 13.22
C ASP A 15 8.28 -8.79 12.58
N GLU A 16 7.01 -8.52 12.89
CA GLU A 16 5.83 -9.17 12.30
C GLU A 16 5.52 -8.66 10.87
N VAL A 17 6.18 -7.60 10.38
CA VAL A 17 6.00 -7.13 9.00
C VAL A 17 6.53 -8.19 8.00
N HIS A 18 5.87 -8.32 6.84
CA HIS A 18 6.27 -9.28 5.80
C HIS A 18 7.78 -9.19 5.50
N PRO A 19 8.53 -10.32 5.44
CA PRO A 19 9.99 -10.28 5.41
C PRO A 19 10.59 -9.50 4.24
N GLN A 20 9.95 -9.55 3.06
CA GLN A 20 10.38 -8.78 1.89
C GLN A 20 10.04 -7.28 2.05
N ALA A 21 8.94 -6.95 2.72
CA ALA A 21 8.55 -5.56 2.96
C ALA A 21 9.55 -4.88 3.90
N ARG A 22 10.03 -5.60 4.93
CA ARG A 22 11.10 -5.16 5.86
C ARG A 22 12.46 -4.91 5.22
N LYS A 23 12.68 -5.36 3.99
CA LYS A 23 13.97 -5.23 3.28
C LYS A 23 13.85 -4.39 2.00
N SER A 24 12.64 -3.94 1.67
CA SER A 24 12.38 -3.18 0.47
C SER A 24 12.43 -1.69 0.76
N VAL A 25 13.43 -1.03 0.18
CA VAL A 25 13.71 0.41 0.34
C VAL A 25 13.52 1.19 -0.96
N PHE A 26 12.89 0.58 -1.96
CA PHE A 26 12.75 1.19 -3.28
C PHE A 26 11.88 2.44 -3.26
N TRP A 27 10.84 2.46 -2.42
CA TRP A 27 9.91 3.58 -2.35
C TRP A 27 10.43 4.68 -1.45
N GLU A 28 11.07 4.29 -0.35
CA GLU A 28 11.52 5.15 0.74
C GLU A 28 12.74 5.99 0.36
N PHE A 29 13.50 5.57 -0.66
CA PHE A 29 14.73 6.22 -1.07
C PHE A 29 14.78 6.44 -2.58
N ALA A 30 15.42 7.53 -2.98
CA ALA A 30 15.75 7.76 -4.38
C ALA A 30 16.65 6.61 -4.90
N PRO A 31 16.50 6.18 -6.18
CA PRO A 31 17.22 5.04 -6.74
C PRO A 31 18.75 5.11 -6.62
N GLU A 32 19.29 6.33 -6.59
CA GLU A 32 20.72 6.64 -6.46
C GLU A 32 21.27 6.35 -5.04
N THR A 33 20.41 6.32 -4.02
CA THR A 33 20.79 6.21 -2.60
C THR A 33 20.86 4.75 -2.11
N VAL A 34 20.17 3.83 -2.80
CA VAL A 34 19.93 2.44 -2.34
C VAL A 34 21.19 1.54 -2.39
N ALA A 35 22.22 1.90 -3.16
CA ALA A 35 23.32 0.98 -3.48
C ALA A 35 24.37 0.77 -2.37
N LYS A 36 24.27 1.46 -1.22
CA LYS A 36 25.35 1.51 -0.21
C LYS A 36 24.90 1.34 1.25
N THR A 37 23.65 1.00 1.51
CA THR A 37 23.09 0.98 2.88
C THR A 37 22.59 -0.41 3.27
N ASP A 38 22.48 -0.65 4.58
CA ASP A 38 21.76 -1.82 5.09
C ASP A 38 20.25 -1.59 4.91
N ALA A 39 19.69 -2.16 3.84
CA ALA A 39 18.29 -1.96 3.48
C ALA A 39 17.29 -2.34 4.58
N ALA A 40 17.62 -3.33 5.43
CA ALA A 40 16.73 -3.71 6.53
C ALA A 40 16.72 -2.63 7.61
N PHE A 41 17.90 -2.14 7.98
CA PHE A 41 18.05 -1.04 8.94
C PHE A 41 17.37 0.24 8.45
N GLU A 42 17.61 0.63 7.19
CA GLU A 42 17.01 1.83 6.60
C GLU A 42 15.49 1.73 6.53
N LYS A 43 14.94 0.55 6.18
CA LYS A 43 13.50 0.34 6.17
C LYS A 43 12.91 0.41 7.57
N GLU A 44 13.59 -0.14 8.58
CA GLU A 44 13.15 -0.08 9.98
C GLU A 44 13.17 1.36 10.51
N ALA A 45 14.19 2.14 10.17
CA ALA A 45 14.27 3.56 10.49
C ALA A 45 13.14 4.36 9.84
N TRP A 46 12.84 4.09 8.56
CA TRP A 46 11.72 4.71 7.85
C TRP A 46 10.37 4.33 8.47
N LEU A 47 10.14 3.04 8.77
CA LEU A 47 8.91 2.56 9.41
C LEU A 47 8.71 3.23 10.77
N SER A 48 9.75 3.27 11.60
CA SER A 48 9.71 3.88 12.93
C SER A 48 9.39 5.37 12.86
N THR A 49 10.06 6.09 11.95
CA THR A 49 9.84 7.54 11.76
C THR A 49 8.41 7.83 11.28
N THR A 50 7.93 7.07 10.30
CA THR A 50 6.58 7.24 9.74
C THR A 50 5.50 6.90 10.78
N LEU A 51 5.70 5.83 11.55
CA LEU A 51 4.79 5.44 12.64
C LEU A 51 4.67 6.52 13.72
N LEU A 52 5.78 7.17 14.07
CA LEU A 52 5.80 8.26 15.05
C LEU A 52 5.14 9.54 14.51
N ALA A 53 5.31 9.85 13.23
CA ALA A 53 4.81 11.08 12.62
C ALA A 53 3.32 10.99 12.23
N GLU A 54 2.90 9.86 11.65
CA GLU A 54 1.61 9.72 10.98
C GLU A 54 0.71 8.63 11.59
N GLY A 55 1.22 7.82 12.52
CA GLY A 55 0.56 6.59 12.97
C GLY A 55 0.77 5.43 11.99
N SER A 56 -0.10 4.41 12.04
CA SER A 56 0.12 3.15 11.30
C SER A 56 0.34 3.35 9.80
N CYS A 57 1.50 3.00 9.25
CA CYS A 57 1.83 3.19 7.83
C CYS A 57 1.51 1.96 6.97
N GLY A 58 0.70 1.03 7.47
CA GLY A 58 0.39 -0.20 6.77
C GLY A 58 -0.40 -1.20 7.61
N PHE A 59 -0.84 -2.26 6.94
CA PHE A 59 -1.54 -3.38 7.56
C PHE A 59 -0.91 -4.71 7.18
N ASN A 60 -0.99 -5.65 8.09
CA ASN A 60 -0.51 -7.01 7.96
C ASN A 60 -1.69 -7.99 7.92
N ILE A 61 -1.51 -9.12 7.25
CA ILE A 61 -2.30 -10.33 7.47
C ILE A 61 -1.35 -11.42 7.96
N GLY A 62 -1.67 -12.07 9.09
CA GLY A 62 -0.83 -13.09 9.72
C GLY A 62 -1.48 -13.71 10.94
N TYR A 63 -0.75 -14.56 11.69
CA TYR A 63 -1.32 -15.38 12.77
C TYR A 63 -1.21 -14.77 14.19
N ARG A 64 -0.63 -13.58 14.34
CA ARG A 64 -0.43 -12.85 15.62
C ARG A 64 0.16 -13.70 16.74
N ASN A 65 1.23 -14.42 16.41
CA ASN A 65 1.95 -15.33 17.31
C ASN A 65 3.45 -15.01 17.37
N GLY A 66 3.85 -13.77 17.04
CA GLY A 66 5.26 -13.39 16.93
C GLY A 66 5.96 -13.96 15.69
N THR A 67 5.21 -14.33 14.65
CA THR A 67 5.79 -14.70 13.34
C THR A 67 5.52 -13.63 12.31
N ALA A 68 6.37 -13.57 11.29
CA ALA A 68 6.22 -12.63 10.19
C ALA A 68 4.89 -12.83 9.46
N ALA A 69 4.26 -11.72 9.09
CA ALA A 69 3.03 -11.68 8.32
C ALA A 69 3.23 -12.33 6.94
N ILE A 70 2.17 -12.98 6.47
CA ILE A 70 2.11 -13.57 5.13
C ILE A 70 1.77 -12.51 4.07
N ALA A 71 1.27 -11.35 4.49
CA ALA A 71 1.05 -10.22 3.62
C ALA A 71 1.18 -8.89 4.37
N THR A 72 1.67 -7.87 3.68
CA THR A 72 1.74 -6.49 4.17
C THR A 72 1.44 -5.50 3.06
N ILE A 73 0.59 -4.52 3.33
CA ILE A 73 0.42 -3.29 2.53
C ILE A 73 1.06 -2.11 3.24
N ILE A 74 1.71 -1.22 2.51
CA ILE A 74 2.33 0.00 3.03
C ILE A 74 1.77 1.21 2.28
N PHE A 75 1.45 2.25 3.03
CA PHE A 75 1.02 3.55 2.53
C PHE A 75 1.67 4.68 3.34
N CYS A 76 1.79 5.87 2.74
CA CYS A 76 2.40 7.03 3.36
C CYS A 76 2.05 8.32 2.60
N ASP A 77 2.45 9.48 3.14
CA ASP A 77 2.50 10.71 2.38
C ASP A 77 3.46 10.60 1.18
N ARG A 78 3.17 11.33 0.09
CA ARG A 78 3.99 11.34 -1.13
C ARG A 78 5.46 11.71 -0.88
N SER A 79 5.73 12.58 0.10
CA SER A 79 7.08 13.04 0.45
C SER A 79 7.91 11.95 1.15
N SER A 80 7.24 10.99 1.80
CA SER A 80 7.83 9.82 2.43
C SER A 80 8.14 8.70 1.44
N ALA A 81 7.81 8.86 0.14
CA ALA A 81 8.07 7.88 -0.92
C ALA A 81 8.81 8.48 -2.14
N PRO A 82 10.01 9.08 -1.97
CA PRO A 82 10.74 9.72 -3.07
C PRO A 82 11.09 8.79 -4.23
N GLY A 83 11.17 7.47 -4.00
CA GLY A 83 11.39 6.47 -5.03
C GLY A 83 10.30 6.41 -6.10
N ALA A 84 9.08 6.90 -5.79
CA ALA A 84 7.97 7.02 -6.73
C ALA A 84 8.33 7.87 -7.97
N GLN A 85 9.28 8.80 -7.86
CA GLN A 85 9.73 9.63 -8.99
C GLN A 85 10.50 8.83 -10.06
N ALA A 86 10.89 7.60 -9.77
CA ALA A 86 11.53 6.71 -10.72
C ALA A 86 10.54 6.07 -11.72
N LEU A 87 9.24 6.16 -11.45
CA LEU A 87 8.16 5.50 -12.20
C LEU A 87 7.76 6.34 -13.42
N PRO A 88 7.34 5.72 -14.53
CA PRO A 88 7.15 6.42 -15.79
C PRO A 88 5.91 7.33 -15.85
N SER A 89 4.93 7.10 -14.96
CA SER A 89 3.68 7.86 -14.85
C SER A 89 3.65 8.80 -13.62
N ALA A 90 4.81 9.00 -12.98
CA ALA A 90 5.04 9.99 -11.94
C ALA A 90 4.96 11.43 -12.50
N PRO A 91 4.78 12.47 -11.65
CA PRO A 91 4.72 12.45 -10.19
C PRO A 91 3.36 11.99 -9.63
N ILE A 92 3.34 11.62 -8.35
CA ILE A 92 2.11 11.53 -7.54
C ILE A 92 1.52 12.93 -7.38
N SER A 93 0.19 13.06 -7.41
CA SER A 93 -0.50 14.34 -7.24
C SER A 93 -0.23 14.94 -5.86
N GLU A 94 -0.23 16.28 -5.76
CA GLU A 94 0.21 16.96 -4.52
C GLU A 94 -0.68 16.69 -3.31
N ASP A 95 -1.95 16.41 -3.54
CA ASP A 95 -3.01 16.18 -2.55
C ASP A 95 -3.21 14.70 -2.19
N ALA A 96 -2.48 13.79 -2.83
CA ALA A 96 -2.68 12.36 -2.68
C ALA A 96 -1.67 11.71 -1.74
N ALA A 97 -2.17 10.83 -0.87
CA ALA A 97 -1.34 9.79 -0.27
C ALA A 97 -0.93 8.77 -1.34
N ILE A 98 0.06 7.92 -1.03
CA ILE A 98 0.46 6.81 -1.89
C ILE A 98 0.29 5.47 -1.16
N ILE A 99 -0.34 4.49 -1.82
CA ILE A 99 -0.12 3.07 -1.47
C ILE A 99 1.13 2.63 -2.23
N SER A 100 2.25 2.58 -1.50
CA SER A 100 3.56 2.37 -2.10
C SER A 100 3.76 0.91 -2.49
N SER A 101 3.34 -0.04 -1.65
CA SER A 101 3.65 -1.44 -1.89
C SER A 101 2.66 -2.41 -1.29
N LEU A 102 2.51 -3.56 -1.97
CA LEU A 102 1.75 -4.71 -1.50
C LEU A 102 2.61 -5.96 -1.65
N PHE A 103 2.87 -6.62 -0.53
CA PHE A 103 3.59 -7.88 -0.44
C PHE A 103 2.62 -8.96 0.02
N ILE A 104 2.57 -10.06 -0.72
CA ILE A 104 1.78 -11.25 -0.40
C ILE A 104 2.65 -12.45 -0.79
N GLU A 105 2.78 -13.39 0.14
CA GLU A 105 3.40 -14.69 -0.11
C GLU A 105 2.70 -15.39 -1.29
N GLU A 106 3.49 -15.92 -2.24
CA GLU A 106 2.99 -16.33 -3.56
C GLU A 106 1.83 -17.33 -3.50
N VAL A 107 1.89 -18.26 -2.53
CA VAL A 107 0.85 -19.29 -2.32
C VAL A 107 -0.50 -18.73 -1.87
N PHE A 108 -0.55 -17.47 -1.43
CA PHE A 108 -1.75 -16.79 -0.96
C PHE A 108 -2.21 -15.65 -1.89
N ARG A 109 -1.59 -15.47 -3.07
CA ARG A 109 -2.07 -14.49 -4.05
C ARG A 109 -3.42 -14.89 -4.64
N GLY A 110 -4.26 -13.90 -4.94
CA GLY A 110 -5.54 -14.09 -5.63
C GLY A 110 -6.63 -14.74 -4.78
N VAL A 111 -6.42 -14.91 -3.47
CA VAL A 111 -7.41 -15.47 -2.54
C VAL A 111 -8.21 -14.39 -1.79
N GLY A 112 -7.99 -13.11 -2.12
CA GLY A 112 -8.72 -11.97 -1.55
C GLY A 112 -7.96 -11.17 -0.48
N MET A 113 -6.69 -11.50 -0.21
CA MET A 113 -5.86 -10.72 0.74
C MET A 113 -5.57 -9.31 0.20
N GLU A 114 -5.41 -9.17 -1.11
CA GLU A 114 -5.23 -7.89 -1.80
C GLU A 114 -6.38 -6.94 -1.45
N ALA A 115 -7.62 -7.41 -1.62
CA ALA A 115 -8.82 -6.62 -1.34
C ALA A 115 -8.91 -6.22 0.14
N ALA A 116 -8.73 -7.17 1.06
CA ALA A 116 -8.79 -6.89 2.49
C ALA A 116 -7.73 -5.87 2.95
N LEU A 117 -6.52 -5.96 2.41
CA LEU A 117 -5.44 -5.02 2.73
C LEU A 117 -5.67 -3.63 2.10
N LEU A 118 -6.13 -3.58 0.85
CA LEU A 118 -6.51 -2.33 0.20
C LEU A 118 -7.63 -1.64 0.98
N ASP A 119 -8.69 -2.35 1.34
CA ASP A 119 -9.80 -1.80 2.14
C ASP A 119 -9.31 -1.22 3.47
N ALA A 120 -8.44 -1.94 4.19
CA ALA A 120 -7.89 -1.47 5.45
C ALA A 120 -7.04 -0.20 5.28
N ALA A 121 -6.19 -0.14 4.24
CA ALA A 121 -5.40 1.04 3.92
C ALA A 121 -6.29 2.23 3.55
N LEU A 122 -7.31 2.02 2.71
CA LEU A 122 -8.27 3.04 2.32
C LEU A 122 -9.01 3.61 3.54
N MET A 123 -9.53 2.74 4.42
CA MET A 123 -10.20 3.18 5.65
C MET A 123 -9.30 4.02 6.55
N GLU A 124 -8.02 3.67 6.65
CA GLU A 124 -7.07 4.44 7.45
C GLU A 124 -6.74 5.79 6.82
N LEU A 125 -6.58 5.86 5.50
CA LEU A 125 -6.35 7.12 4.78
C LEU A 125 -7.56 8.05 4.82
N ILE A 126 -8.79 7.51 4.76
CA ILE A 126 -10.02 8.30 4.93
C ILE A 126 -10.07 8.88 6.35
N LYS A 127 -9.72 8.11 7.39
CA LYS A 127 -9.68 8.63 8.77
C LYS A 127 -8.66 9.76 8.95
N ARG A 128 -7.59 9.76 8.14
CA ARG A 128 -6.58 10.82 8.08
C ARG A 128 -6.98 12.01 7.22
N ASP A 129 -8.18 11.97 6.65
CA ASP A 129 -8.74 13.04 5.83
C ASP A 129 -7.91 13.37 4.58
N TYR A 130 -7.22 12.36 4.02
CA TYR A 130 -6.60 12.51 2.71
C TYR A 130 -7.70 12.68 1.64
N PRO A 131 -7.60 13.68 0.74
CA PRO A 131 -8.57 13.85 -0.35
C PRO A 131 -8.55 12.70 -1.36
N ALA A 132 -7.38 12.10 -1.56
CA ALA A 132 -7.20 11.02 -2.50
C ALA A 132 -6.00 10.14 -2.15
N VAL A 133 -5.96 9.00 -2.81
CA VAL A 133 -4.86 8.05 -2.76
C VAL A 133 -4.49 7.60 -4.15
N GLU A 134 -3.19 7.47 -4.39
CA GLU A 134 -2.64 7.03 -5.67
C GLU A 134 -1.74 5.80 -5.51
N ALA A 135 -1.64 5.03 -6.59
CA ALA A 135 -0.79 3.85 -6.66
C ALA A 135 -0.33 3.60 -8.11
N PHE A 136 0.79 2.89 -8.25
CA PHE A 136 1.26 2.42 -9.56
C PHE A 136 0.90 0.95 -9.74
N GLY A 137 0.08 0.65 -10.76
CA GLY A 137 -0.36 -0.71 -11.06
C GLY A 137 0.51 -1.38 -12.13
N LEU A 138 0.96 -2.62 -11.93
CA LEU A 138 1.60 -3.42 -12.96
C LEU A 138 0.54 -4.13 -13.81
N ARG A 139 0.51 -3.86 -15.11
CA ARG A 139 -0.36 -4.60 -16.05
C ARG A 139 0.18 -6.03 -16.23
N ALA A 140 -0.71 -7.03 -16.18
CA ALA A 140 -0.33 -8.45 -16.29
C ALA A 140 0.40 -8.77 -17.60
N ASP A 141 -0.10 -8.23 -18.72
CA ASP A 141 0.44 -8.45 -20.07
C ASP A 141 1.42 -7.35 -20.51
N ALA A 142 2.00 -6.61 -19.55
CA ALA A 142 2.91 -5.53 -19.85
C ALA A 142 4.12 -6.03 -20.67
N PRO A 143 4.43 -5.43 -21.83
CA PRO A 143 5.63 -5.80 -22.56
C PRO A 143 6.85 -5.52 -21.69
N LEU A 144 7.69 -6.54 -21.48
CA LEU A 144 8.92 -6.35 -20.71
C LEU A 144 9.84 -5.41 -21.51
N PRO A 145 10.22 -4.24 -20.98
CA PRO A 145 11.08 -3.33 -21.71
C PRO A 145 12.44 -3.99 -21.98
N GLU A 146 13.01 -3.78 -23.16
CA GLU A 146 14.25 -4.44 -23.57
C GLU A 146 15.46 -3.96 -22.74
N THR A 147 15.49 -2.66 -22.42
CA THR A 147 16.59 -2.02 -21.68
C THR A 147 16.05 -0.91 -20.74
N GLY A 148 16.97 -0.22 -20.04
CA GLY A 148 16.63 0.96 -19.25
C GLY A 148 16.13 0.69 -17.82
N ARG A 149 15.69 1.76 -17.17
CA ARG A 149 15.27 1.79 -15.76
C ARG A 149 13.99 0.99 -15.54
N LEU A 150 12.99 1.14 -16.42
CA LEU A 150 11.70 0.46 -16.30
C LEU A 150 11.86 -1.07 -16.29
N ARG A 151 12.74 -1.62 -17.12
CA ARG A 151 13.09 -3.06 -17.09
C ARG A 151 13.60 -3.49 -15.71
N LYS A 152 14.48 -2.69 -15.08
CA LYS A 152 15.03 -3.01 -13.76
C LYS A 152 13.94 -3.00 -12.68
N ILE A 153 12.99 -2.07 -12.77
CA ILE A 153 11.83 -1.97 -11.88
C ILE A 153 10.93 -3.21 -12.04
N VAL A 154 10.49 -3.51 -13.26
CA VAL A 154 9.60 -4.67 -13.54
C VAL A 154 10.25 -6.00 -13.17
N LYS A 155 11.56 -6.18 -13.38
CA LYS A 155 12.29 -7.37 -12.93
C LYS A 155 12.32 -7.54 -11.41
N LYS A 156 12.20 -6.44 -10.67
CA LYS A 156 12.18 -6.43 -9.21
C LYS A 156 10.76 -6.34 -8.63
N ARG A 157 9.70 -6.51 -9.44
CA ARG A 157 8.28 -6.30 -9.04
C ARG A 157 7.92 -6.88 -7.67
N TYR A 158 8.27 -8.15 -7.40
CA TYR A 158 7.99 -8.79 -6.11
C TYR A 158 8.87 -8.29 -4.97
N LYS A 159 10.09 -7.85 -5.27
CA LYS A 159 11.03 -7.32 -4.27
C LYS A 159 10.67 -5.90 -3.83
N ILE A 160 10.00 -5.14 -4.70
CA ILE A 160 9.55 -3.77 -4.44
C ILE A 160 8.05 -3.69 -4.15
N GLY A 161 7.33 -4.81 -4.18
CA GLY A 161 5.91 -4.87 -3.87
C GLY A 161 5.06 -4.07 -4.86
N LEU A 162 5.38 -4.13 -6.17
CA LEU A 162 4.48 -3.56 -7.18
C LEU A 162 3.09 -4.21 -7.06
N ILE A 163 2.07 -3.37 -7.12
CA ILE A 163 0.68 -3.78 -6.98
C ILE A 163 0.13 -4.16 -8.35
N ASP A 164 -0.65 -5.23 -8.42
CA ASP A 164 -1.26 -5.64 -9.68
C ASP A 164 -2.33 -4.64 -10.11
N PHE A 165 -2.31 -4.26 -11.40
CA PHE A 165 -3.26 -3.29 -11.97
C PHE A 165 -4.72 -3.70 -11.71
N GLU A 166 -5.04 -4.98 -11.90
CA GLU A 166 -6.39 -5.51 -11.71
C GLU A 166 -6.85 -5.46 -10.25
N ALA A 167 -5.94 -5.62 -9.28
CA ALA A 167 -6.27 -5.48 -7.87
C ALA A 167 -6.69 -4.03 -7.54
N LEU A 168 -5.97 -3.04 -8.06
CA LEU A 168 -6.32 -1.62 -7.91
C LEU A 168 -7.63 -1.27 -8.61
N ARG A 169 -7.84 -1.74 -9.85
CA ARG A 169 -9.11 -1.54 -10.57
C ARG A 169 -10.29 -2.15 -9.83
N SER A 170 -10.13 -3.37 -9.31
CA SER A 170 -11.17 -4.06 -8.55
C SER A 170 -11.52 -3.36 -7.24
N ALA A 171 -10.55 -2.66 -6.62
CA ALA A 171 -10.79 -1.82 -5.45
C ALA A 171 -11.47 -0.48 -5.79
N GLY A 172 -11.54 -0.08 -7.07
CA GLY A 172 -12.19 1.16 -7.52
C GLY A 172 -11.24 2.30 -7.87
N PHE A 173 -9.93 2.06 -7.98
CA PHE A 173 -8.99 3.07 -8.47
C PHE A 173 -9.15 3.28 -9.97
N GLU A 174 -9.20 4.53 -10.43
CA GLU A 174 -9.26 4.91 -11.85
C GLU A 174 -7.90 5.34 -12.39
N VAL A 175 -7.65 5.15 -13.68
CA VAL A 175 -6.39 5.56 -14.32
C VAL A 175 -6.36 7.08 -14.48
N VAL A 176 -5.35 7.74 -13.90
CA VAL A 176 -5.15 9.20 -14.01
C VAL A 176 -3.94 9.58 -14.85
N ALA A 177 -2.95 8.69 -14.97
CA ALA A 177 -1.89 8.82 -15.95
C ALA A 177 -1.57 7.45 -16.55
N ASP A 178 -1.91 7.26 -17.82
CA ASP A 178 -1.76 5.97 -18.47
C ASP A 178 -0.31 5.68 -18.88
N HIS A 179 0.06 4.41 -18.83
CA HIS A 179 1.31 3.88 -19.34
C HIS A 179 1.10 2.39 -19.67
N PRO A 180 1.71 1.84 -20.72
CA PRO A 180 1.53 0.43 -21.13
C PRO A 180 2.05 -0.63 -20.13
N VAL A 181 2.65 -0.23 -19.00
CA VAL A 181 3.35 -1.13 -18.07
C VAL A 181 2.99 -0.76 -16.64
N LEU A 182 3.22 0.51 -16.26
CA LEU A 182 2.99 1.04 -14.92
C LEU A 182 2.13 2.32 -14.99
N PRO A 183 0.83 2.23 -15.34
CA PRO A 183 -0.08 3.35 -15.18
C PRO A 183 -0.15 3.80 -13.71
N ARG A 184 -0.41 5.08 -13.49
CA ARG A 184 -0.76 5.65 -12.19
C ARG A 184 -2.27 5.70 -12.06
N LEU A 185 -2.78 5.15 -10.98
CA LEU A 185 -4.19 5.11 -10.66
C LEU A 185 -4.48 5.94 -9.40
N ARG A 186 -5.69 6.47 -9.30
CA ARG A 186 -6.16 7.32 -8.21
C ARG A 186 -7.54 6.87 -7.75
N MET A 187 -7.79 6.99 -6.47
CA MET A 187 -9.12 6.95 -5.89
C MET A 187 -9.35 8.25 -5.12
N GLU A 188 -10.45 8.95 -5.44
CA GLU A 188 -10.94 10.03 -4.59
C GLU A 188 -11.53 9.44 -3.32
N LEU A 189 -11.14 9.99 -2.18
CA LEU A 189 -11.60 9.53 -0.87
C LEU A 189 -12.73 10.44 -0.37
N PRO A 190 -13.78 9.88 0.24
CA PRO A 190 -14.78 10.71 0.91
C PRO A 190 -14.12 11.44 2.10
N PRO A 191 -14.64 12.62 2.50
CA PRO A 191 -14.16 13.29 3.71
C PRO A 191 -14.44 12.42 4.93
N ALA A 192 -13.60 12.53 5.97
CA ALA A 192 -13.75 11.72 7.20
C ALA A 192 -15.14 11.90 7.85
N SER A 193 -15.71 13.10 7.76
CA SER A 193 -17.06 13.41 8.25
C SER A 193 -18.16 12.62 7.54
N GLY A 194 -17.97 12.27 6.27
CA GLY A 194 -18.92 11.49 5.48
C GLY A 194 -19.12 10.07 6.02
N MET A 195 -18.05 9.43 6.52
CA MET A 195 -18.16 8.11 7.16
C MET A 195 -18.95 8.15 8.46
N LEU A 196 -18.78 9.20 9.26
CA LEU A 196 -19.53 9.37 10.51
C LEU A 196 -21.03 9.53 10.22
N ALA A 197 -21.38 10.39 9.26
CA ALA A 197 -22.76 10.60 8.83
C ALA A 197 -23.40 9.31 8.27
N ALA A 198 -22.67 8.54 7.46
CA ALA A 198 -23.16 7.26 6.94
C ALA A 198 -23.41 6.23 8.05
N LYS A 199 -22.52 6.18 9.05
CA LYS A 199 -22.66 5.30 10.22
C LYS A 199 -23.87 5.69 11.07
N GLU A 200 -24.07 6.98 11.33
CA GLU A 200 -25.23 7.50 12.05
C GLU A 200 -26.55 7.16 11.32
N ALA A 201 -26.59 7.36 10.00
CA ALA A 201 -27.75 6.99 9.19
C ALA A 201 -28.04 5.47 9.24
N GLN A 202 -27.02 4.62 9.20
CA GLN A 202 -27.18 3.16 9.34
C GLN A 202 -27.73 2.76 10.71
N ILE A 203 -27.28 3.41 11.79
CA ILE A 203 -27.82 3.19 13.14
C ILE A 203 -29.30 3.58 13.18
N MET A 204 -29.67 4.75 12.66
CA MET A 204 -31.07 5.19 12.60
C MET A 204 -31.95 4.22 11.81
N LEU A 205 -31.48 3.73 10.65
CA LEU A 205 -32.22 2.75 9.85
C LEU A 205 -32.37 1.40 10.57
N ALA A 206 -31.36 0.94 11.30
CA ALA A 206 -31.43 -0.28 12.10
C ALA A 206 -32.43 -0.16 13.25
N GLU A 207 -32.51 1.02 13.88
CA GLU A 207 -33.51 1.32 14.93
C GLU A 207 -34.94 1.40 14.37
N MET A 208 -35.11 1.87 13.13
CA MET A 208 -36.41 1.91 12.45
C MET A 208 -36.94 0.53 12.04
N GLY A 209 -36.05 -0.44 11.81
CA GLY A 209 -36.41 -1.83 11.47
C GLY A 209 -36.76 -2.73 12.67
N ALA A 210 -36.73 -2.18 13.89
CA ALA A 210 -36.98 -2.92 15.14
C ALA A 210 -38.44 -2.85 15.64
N PHE A 211 -39.40 -2.43 14.80
CA PHE A 211 -40.83 -2.34 15.12
C PHE A 211 -41.68 -3.28 14.28
#